data_AF-A0A379T9T6-F1
#
_entry.id   AF-A0A379T9T6-F1
#
_cell.length_a   1.000
_cell.length_b   1.000
_cell.length_c   1.000
_cell.angle_alpha   90.00
_cell.angle_beta   90.00
_cell.angle_gamma   90.00
#
_symmetry.space_group_name_H-M   'P 1'
#
loop_
_entity.id
_entity.type
_entity.pdbx_description
1 polymer ?
#
loop_
_entity_poly.entity_id
_entity_poly.type
_entity_poly.pdbx_seq_one_letter_code
_entity_poly.pdbx_strand_id
1 'polypeptide(L)'
;MRKSIMTKMKGFAERARNYVVKLQSGDAYFREMWRKLVDITMTQNQITYDRLNVTLTRDDVMGESLYNPMLPGIVADLKAKGLAVESEGATVVFLDEFKNKEGDPMGVIIQKKDGGYLYTTTDIACAKYRYETLHADRVLYYIDSRQHQHLMQAWTIVRKAGYVPDSVPLEHHMFGMMLG
;
A
#
# COMPACT_ATOMS: atom_id res chain seq x y z
N MET A 1 -3.70 -12.35 -30.73
CA MET A 1 -3.86 -11.52 -29.51
C MET A 1 -5.34 -11.54 -29.08
N ARG A 2 -5.72 -12.27 -28.01
CA ARG A 2 -7.13 -12.32 -27.57
C ARG A 2 -7.49 -11.01 -26.87
N LYS A 3 -8.19 -10.10 -27.55
CA LYS A 3 -8.80 -8.89 -26.95
C LYS A 3 -9.77 -9.31 -25.83
N SER A 4 -9.61 -8.72 -24.64
CA SER A 4 -10.38 -8.97 -23.40
C SER A 4 -11.86 -8.60 -23.53
N ILE A 5 -12.74 -9.24 -22.75
CA ILE A 5 -14.16 -8.86 -22.64
C ILE A 5 -14.35 -7.42 -22.16
N MET A 6 -13.35 -6.88 -21.44
CA MET A 6 -13.32 -5.48 -20.99
C MET A 6 -13.41 -4.48 -22.15
N THR A 7 -12.91 -4.85 -23.33
CA THR A 7 -12.93 -3.99 -24.53
C THR A 7 -13.95 -4.41 -25.58
N LYS A 8 -14.46 -5.65 -25.51
CA LYS A 8 -15.37 -6.21 -26.51
C LYS A 8 -16.84 -6.12 -26.15
N MET A 9 -17.18 -6.23 -24.87
CA MET A 9 -18.57 -6.31 -24.45
C MET A 9 -19.08 -4.92 -24.05
N LYS A 10 -20.02 -4.38 -24.83
CA LYS A 10 -20.67 -3.10 -24.53
C LYS A 10 -21.27 -3.14 -23.12
N GLY A 11 -21.00 -2.11 -22.32
CA GLY A 11 -21.45 -2.00 -20.94
C GLY A 11 -20.67 -2.83 -19.91
N PHE A 12 -19.77 -3.74 -20.30
CA PHE A 12 -18.99 -4.53 -19.33
C PHE A 12 -17.99 -3.68 -18.54
N ALA A 13 -17.25 -2.79 -19.21
CA ALA A 13 -16.30 -1.90 -18.55
C ALA A 13 -16.97 -0.95 -17.55
N GLU A 14 -18.18 -0.48 -17.87
CA GLU A 14 -18.97 0.36 -16.98
C GLU A 14 -19.44 -0.41 -15.75
N ARG A 15 -19.96 -1.63 -15.95
CA ARG A 15 -20.31 -2.53 -14.84
C ARG A 15 -19.10 -2.87 -13.96
N ALA A 16 -17.93 -3.12 -14.56
CA ALA A 16 -16.70 -3.37 -13.81
C ALA A 16 -16.29 -2.17 -12.93
N ARG A 17 -16.37 -0.94 -13.46
CA ARG A 17 -16.15 0.28 -12.66
C ARG A 17 -17.16 0.40 -11.52
N ASN A 18 -18.44 0.12 -11.78
CA ASN A 18 -19.47 0.15 -10.74
C ASN A 18 -19.23 -0.91 -9.66
N TYR A 19 -18.67 -2.07 -10.00
CA TYR A 19 -18.33 -3.12 -9.01
C TYR A 19 -17.19 -2.70 -8.09
N VAL A 20 -16.23 -1.91 -8.59
CA VAL A 20 -15.18 -1.32 -7.74
C VAL A 20 -15.82 -0.40 -6.69
N VAL A 21 -16.76 0.46 -7.10
CA VAL A 21 -17.48 1.36 -6.17
C VAL A 21 -18.23 0.55 -5.10
N LYS A 22 -18.95 -0.50 -5.49
CA LYS A 22 -19.70 -1.35 -4.53
C LYS A 22 -18.77 -2.10 -3.56
N LEU A 23 -17.62 -2.58 -4.04
CA LEU A 23 -16.64 -3.21 -3.17
C LEU A 23 -16.06 -2.20 -2.16
N GLN A 24 -15.74 -0.99 -2.62
CA GLN A 24 -15.21 0.09 -1.79
C GLN A 24 -16.24 0.62 -0.78
N SER A 25 -17.53 0.63 -1.13
CA SER A 25 -18.60 0.99 -0.19
C SER A 25 -18.88 -0.08 0.88
N GLY A 26 -18.17 -1.22 0.84
CA GLY A 26 -18.30 -2.29 1.81
C GLY A 26 -19.52 -3.18 1.61
N ASP A 27 -20.10 -3.22 0.40
CA ASP A 27 -21.21 -4.11 0.07
C ASP A 27 -20.84 -5.57 0.37
N ALA A 28 -21.65 -6.24 1.18
CA ALA A 28 -21.38 -7.58 1.68
C ALA A 28 -21.27 -8.63 0.56
N TYR A 29 -22.10 -8.52 -0.48
CA TYR A 29 -22.08 -9.46 -1.61
C TYR A 29 -20.79 -9.30 -2.42
N PHE A 30 -20.40 -8.05 -2.73
CA PHE A 30 -19.16 -7.81 -3.47
C PHE A 30 -17.93 -8.16 -2.64
N ARG A 31 -17.97 -7.97 -1.32
CA ARG A 31 -16.91 -8.40 -0.40
C ARG A 31 -16.77 -9.92 -0.36
N GLU A 32 -17.88 -10.67 -0.34
CA GLU A 32 -17.85 -12.14 -0.40
C GLU A 32 -17.26 -12.62 -1.73
N MET A 33 -17.67 -12.03 -2.85
CA MET A 33 -17.13 -12.36 -4.17
C MET A 33 -15.63 -12.06 -4.26
N TRP A 34 -15.20 -10.93 -3.71
CA TRP A 34 -13.79 -10.57 -3.63
C TRP A 34 -13.00 -11.58 -2.79
N ARG A 35 -13.50 -12.00 -1.62
CA ARG A 35 -12.85 -13.03 -0.80
C ARG A 35 -12.70 -14.34 -1.57
N LYS A 36 -13.75 -14.80 -2.27
CA LYS A 36 -13.66 -16.00 -3.11
C LYS A 36 -12.56 -15.91 -4.16
N LEU A 37 -12.41 -14.75 -4.81
CA LEU A 37 -11.33 -14.52 -5.77
C LEU A 37 -9.94 -14.57 -5.11
N VAL A 38 -9.78 -13.92 -3.97
CA VAL A 38 -8.53 -13.95 -3.18
C VAL A 38 -8.21 -15.40 -2.76
N ASP A 39 -9.19 -16.14 -2.25
CA ASP A 39 -9.02 -17.52 -1.77
C ASP A 39 -8.57 -18.45 -2.89
N ILE A 40 -9.15 -18.32 -4.09
CA ILE A 40 -8.75 -19.10 -5.26
C ILE A 40 -7.29 -18.79 -5.63
N THR A 41 -6.91 -17.51 -5.70
CA THR A 41 -5.53 -17.10 -6.01
C THR A 41 -4.55 -17.61 -4.95
N MET A 42 -4.87 -17.46 -3.67
CA MET A 42 -3.99 -17.90 -2.58
C MET A 42 -3.88 -19.44 -2.51
N THR A 43 -4.95 -20.16 -2.86
CA THR A 43 -4.88 -21.62 -3.02
C THR A 43 -3.85 -22.01 -4.08
N GLN A 44 -3.87 -21.36 -5.24
CA GLN A 44 -2.91 -21.64 -6.30
C GLN A 44 -1.48 -21.24 -5.92
N ASN A 45 -1.32 -20.13 -5.21
CA ASN A 45 -0.02 -19.69 -4.71
C ASN A 45 0.57 -20.68 -3.70
N GLN A 46 -0.26 -21.26 -2.81
CA GLN A 46 0.21 -22.24 -1.83
C GLN A 46 0.83 -23.47 -2.50
N ILE A 47 0.19 -24.00 -3.56
CA ILE A 47 0.74 -25.12 -4.33
C ILE A 47 2.14 -24.79 -4.89
N THR A 48 2.36 -23.54 -5.32
CA THR A 48 3.67 -23.07 -5.78
C THR A 48 4.66 -22.94 -4.62
N TYR A 49 4.24 -22.40 -3.47
CA TYR A 49 5.09 -22.29 -2.28
C TYR A 49 5.55 -23.66 -1.78
N ASP A 50 4.65 -24.64 -1.73
CA ASP A 50 4.97 -26.01 -1.31
C ASP A 50 6.02 -26.65 -2.22
N ARG A 51 5.89 -26.46 -3.55
CA ARG A 51 6.87 -26.96 -4.54
C ARG A 51 8.24 -26.29 -4.43
N LEU A 52 8.27 -25.02 -4.02
CA LEU A 52 9.51 -24.27 -3.79
C LEU A 52 10.09 -24.52 -2.38
N ASN A 53 9.41 -25.31 -1.55
CA ASN A 53 9.75 -25.53 -0.15
C ASN A 53 9.88 -24.20 0.63
N VAL A 54 8.96 -23.26 0.38
CA VAL A 54 8.85 -21.98 1.09
C VAL A 54 7.89 -22.14 2.26
N THR A 55 8.21 -21.51 3.39
CA THR A 55 7.46 -21.68 4.65
C THR A 55 6.19 -20.83 4.76
N LEU A 56 5.83 -20.07 3.72
CA LEU A 56 4.65 -19.20 3.70
C LEU A 56 3.37 -20.04 3.71
N THR A 57 2.43 -19.62 4.54
CA THR A 57 1.10 -20.22 4.69
C THR A 57 0.00 -19.17 4.47
N ARG A 58 -1.27 -19.60 4.52
CA ARG A 58 -2.42 -18.68 4.41
C ARG A 58 -2.55 -17.73 5.61
N ASP A 59 -2.09 -18.15 6.78
CA ASP A 59 -2.21 -17.34 8.00
C ASP A 59 -1.21 -16.18 8.00
N ASP A 60 -0.17 -16.24 7.16
CA ASP A 60 0.84 -15.19 6.98
C ASP A 60 0.37 -14.05 6.06
N VAL A 61 -0.83 -14.17 5.46
CA VAL A 61 -1.32 -13.22 4.45
C VAL A 61 -1.83 -11.93 5.10
N MET A 62 -1.01 -10.88 5.02
CA MET A 62 -1.39 -9.51 5.44
C MET A 62 -1.44 -8.56 4.24
N GLY A 63 -2.50 -8.69 3.42
CA GLY A 63 -2.69 -7.87 2.23
C GLY A 63 -3.05 -6.40 2.52
N GLU A 64 -2.89 -5.52 1.51
CA GLU A 64 -3.13 -4.08 1.64
C GLU A 64 -4.52 -3.72 2.21
N SER A 65 -5.53 -4.54 1.89
CA SER A 65 -6.90 -4.36 2.37
C SER A 65 -7.04 -4.36 3.90
N LEU A 66 -6.09 -4.99 4.61
CA LEU A 66 -6.03 -4.98 6.08
C LEU A 66 -5.92 -3.55 6.62
N TYR A 67 -5.20 -2.68 5.91
CA TYR A 67 -4.88 -1.33 6.37
C TYR A 67 -5.91 -0.29 5.91
N ASN A 68 -6.84 -0.62 5.02
CA ASN A 68 -7.85 0.31 4.49
C ASN A 68 -8.61 1.09 5.58
N PRO A 69 -9.07 0.47 6.69
CA PRO A 69 -9.75 1.20 7.76
C PRO A 69 -8.85 2.21 8.49
N MET A 70 -7.52 2.04 8.42
CA MET A 70 -6.54 2.90 9.11
C MET A 70 -6.22 4.18 8.32
N LEU A 71 -6.36 4.16 7.00
CA LEU A 71 -5.88 5.23 6.12
C LEU A 71 -6.50 6.61 6.44
N PRO A 72 -7.84 6.74 6.65
CA PRO A 72 -8.42 8.03 7.01
C PRO A 72 -7.86 8.59 8.32
N GLY A 73 -7.63 7.72 9.31
CA GLY A 73 -7.07 8.10 10.61
C GLY A 73 -5.62 8.57 10.50
N ILE A 74 -4.82 7.93 9.66
CA ILE A 74 -3.43 8.33 9.41
C ILE A 74 -3.35 9.70 8.74
N VAL A 75 -4.18 9.95 7.73
CA VAL A 75 -4.19 11.27 7.06
C VAL A 75 -4.65 12.36 8.03
N ALA A 76 -5.68 12.09 8.82
CA ALA A 76 -6.15 13.03 9.84
C ALA A 76 -5.08 13.34 10.91
N ASP A 77 -4.37 12.33 11.41
CA ASP A 77 -3.30 12.51 12.39
C ASP A 77 -2.11 13.28 11.82
N LEU A 78 -1.69 12.99 10.58
CA LEU A 78 -0.62 13.73 9.91
C LEU A 78 -0.98 15.21 9.70
N LYS A 79 -2.25 15.51 9.41
CA LYS A 79 -2.75 16.91 9.35
C LYS A 79 -2.74 17.56 10.74
N ALA A 80 -3.20 16.85 11.76
CA ALA A 80 -3.22 17.35 13.15
C ALA A 80 -1.82 17.66 13.68
N LYS A 81 -0.81 16.88 13.28
CA LYS A 81 0.62 17.11 13.58
C LYS A 81 1.27 18.23 12.75
N GLY A 82 0.54 18.84 11.82
CA GLY A 82 1.08 19.86 10.91
C GLY A 82 2.09 19.33 9.89
N LEU A 83 2.17 18.01 9.70
CA LEU A 83 3.08 17.38 8.73
C LEU A 83 2.46 17.32 7.33
N ALA A 84 1.14 17.11 7.25
CA ALA A 84 0.41 17.05 6.00
C ALA A 84 -0.37 18.34 5.74
N VAL A 85 -0.26 18.87 4.52
CA VAL A 85 -0.93 20.10 4.07
C VAL A 85 -1.67 19.84 2.77
N GLU A 86 -2.63 20.71 2.44
CA GLU A 86 -3.27 20.71 1.12
C GLU A 86 -2.37 21.42 0.11
N SER A 87 -2.13 20.77 -1.03
CA SER A 87 -1.38 21.31 -2.17
C SER A 87 -2.03 20.85 -3.47
N GLU A 88 -2.43 21.79 -4.33
CA GLU A 88 -3.13 21.51 -5.60
C GLU A 88 -4.36 20.59 -5.46
N GLY A 89 -5.05 20.70 -4.31
CA GLY A 89 -6.23 19.91 -3.97
C GLY A 89 -5.94 18.48 -3.52
N ALA A 90 -4.67 18.08 -3.39
CA ALA A 90 -4.26 16.82 -2.78
C ALA A 90 -3.66 17.06 -1.38
N THR A 91 -3.71 16.04 -0.52
CA THR A 91 -2.99 16.09 0.76
C THR A 91 -1.57 15.57 0.57
N VAL A 92 -0.59 16.39 0.94
CA VAL A 92 0.83 16.18 0.67
C VAL A 92 1.66 16.38 1.94
N VAL A 93 2.71 15.57 2.11
CA VAL A 93 3.77 15.79 3.11
C VAL A 93 5.04 16.21 2.38
N PHE A 94 5.59 17.37 2.71
CA PHE A 94 6.86 17.83 2.16
C PHE A 94 8.03 17.25 2.96
N LEU A 95 8.98 16.65 2.26
CA LEU A 95 10.18 16.03 2.84
C LEU A 95 11.42 16.77 2.34
N ASP A 96 12.22 17.30 3.25
CA ASP A 96 13.47 18.01 2.92
C ASP A 96 14.58 17.05 2.49
N GLU A 97 14.49 15.80 2.95
CA GLU A 97 15.40 14.69 2.68
C GLU A 97 15.37 14.26 1.20
N PHE A 98 14.33 14.64 0.47
CA PHE A 98 14.16 14.32 -0.95
C PHE A 98 13.87 15.59 -1.74
N LYS A 99 14.41 15.69 -2.96
CA LYS A 99 14.21 16.85 -3.83
C LYS A 99 13.42 16.47 -5.07
N ASN A 100 12.54 17.37 -5.51
CA ASN A 100 11.87 17.26 -6.82
C ASN A 100 12.85 17.65 -7.96
N LYS A 101 12.36 17.71 -9.20
CA LYS A 101 13.21 18.03 -10.37
C LYS A 101 13.69 19.48 -10.35
N GLU A 102 12.97 20.33 -9.65
CA GLU A 102 13.19 21.77 -9.51
C GLU A 102 14.18 22.08 -8.36
N GLY A 103 14.53 21.09 -7.53
CA GLY A 103 15.44 21.22 -6.39
C GLY A 103 14.76 21.58 -5.07
N ASP A 104 13.43 21.68 -5.06
CA ASP A 104 12.62 21.98 -3.88
C ASP A 104 12.31 20.71 -3.06
N PRO A 105 11.89 20.83 -1.79
CA PRO A 105 11.42 19.69 -0.99
C PRO A 105 10.36 18.87 -1.73
N MET A 106 10.50 17.55 -1.69
CA MET A 106 9.61 16.67 -2.41
C MET A 106 8.25 16.57 -1.72
N GLY A 107 7.19 16.92 -2.45
CA GLY A 107 5.81 16.72 -2.03
C GLY A 107 5.37 15.26 -2.22
N VAL A 108 5.27 14.50 -1.14
CA VAL A 108 4.76 13.13 -1.16
C VAL A 108 3.25 13.13 -0.94
N ILE A 109 2.49 12.75 -1.97
CA ILE A 109 1.03 12.69 -1.91
C ILE A 109 0.59 11.50 -1.04
N ILE A 110 -0.19 11.76 0.00
CA ILE A 110 -0.80 10.73 0.87
C ILE A 110 -2.32 10.60 0.68
N GLN A 111 -2.95 11.55 -0.01
CA GLN A 111 -4.34 11.45 -0.46
C GLN A 111 -4.53 12.29 -1.72
N LYS A 112 -5.10 11.72 -2.77
CA LYS A 112 -5.40 12.43 -4.01
C LYS A 112 -6.59 13.39 -3.83
N LYS A 113 -6.73 14.32 -4.77
CA LYS A 113 -7.88 15.25 -4.86
C LYS A 113 -9.25 14.60 -4.96
N ASP A 114 -9.32 13.37 -5.47
CA ASP A 114 -10.57 12.58 -5.55
C ASP A 114 -10.85 11.81 -4.25
N GLY A 115 -10.08 12.05 -3.19
CA GLY A 115 -10.17 11.37 -1.90
C GLY A 115 -9.50 10.00 -1.87
N GLY A 116 -9.02 9.49 -3.01
CA GLY A 116 -8.38 8.18 -3.11
C GLY A 116 -6.99 8.15 -2.46
N TYR A 117 -6.70 7.07 -1.75
CA TYR A 117 -5.39 6.81 -1.15
C TYR A 117 -4.42 6.18 -2.15
N LEU A 118 -3.12 6.27 -1.87
CA LEU A 118 -2.04 5.69 -2.68
C LEU A 118 -1.25 4.66 -1.86
N TYR A 119 -0.35 3.94 -2.53
CA TYR A 119 0.56 2.97 -1.90
C TYR A 119 1.32 3.56 -0.71
N THR A 120 1.79 4.80 -0.80
CA THR A 120 2.48 5.49 0.31
C THR A 120 1.65 5.51 1.59
N THR A 121 0.34 5.77 1.49
CA THR A 121 -0.54 5.81 2.66
C THR A 121 -0.66 4.44 3.31
N THR A 122 -0.73 3.40 2.48
CA THR A 122 -0.73 2.00 2.93
C THR A 122 0.61 1.61 3.57
N ASP A 123 1.74 2.04 3.02
CA ASP A 123 3.07 1.76 3.58
C ASP A 123 3.27 2.42 4.95
N ILE A 124 2.78 3.66 5.12
CA ILE A 124 2.76 4.34 6.43
C ILE A 124 1.91 3.53 7.43
N ALA A 125 0.72 3.09 7.00
CA ALA A 125 -0.17 2.29 7.83
C ALA A 125 0.43 0.94 8.21
N CYS A 126 1.09 0.28 7.25
CA CYS A 126 1.73 -1.01 7.40
C CYS A 126 2.86 -0.94 8.44
N ALA A 127 3.75 0.05 8.35
CA ALA A 127 4.82 0.24 9.33
C ALA A 127 4.28 0.52 10.73
N LYS A 128 3.29 1.43 10.84
CA LYS A 128 2.62 1.75 12.12
C LYS A 128 1.97 0.50 12.73
N TYR A 129 1.22 -0.26 11.93
CA TYR A 129 0.55 -1.48 12.38
C TYR A 129 1.53 -2.53 12.90
N ARG A 130 2.64 -2.75 12.19
CA ARG A 130 3.66 -3.74 12.59
C ARG A 130 4.30 -3.38 13.94
N TYR A 131 4.50 -2.10 14.22
CA TYR A 131 5.01 -1.67 15.52
C TYR A 131 3.94 -1.70 16.61
N GLU A 132 2.80 -1.01 16.40
CA GLU A 132 1.79 -0.84 17.46
C GLU A 132 1.01 -2.11 17.76
N THR A 133 0.71 -2.93 16.75
CA THR A 133 -0.15 -4.13 16.88
C THR A 133 0.67 -5.40 16.98
N LEU A 134 1.73 -5.54 16.17
CA LEU A 134 2.56 -6.75 16.17
C LEU A 134 3.79 -6.63 17.08
N HIS A 135 4.00 -5.46 17.70
CA HIS A 135 5.12 -5.21 18.61
C HIS A 135 6.48 -5.55 18.02
N ALA A 136 6.66 -5.25 16.73
CA ALA A 136 7.91 -5.55 16.04
C ALA A 136 9.09 -4.74 16.60
N ASP A 137 10.16 -5.44 17.00
CA ASP A 137 11.45 -4.83 17.35
C ASP A 137 12.30 -4.51 16.12
N ARG A 138 11.98 -5.11 14.97
CA ARG A 138 12.68 -4.94 13.67
C ARG A 138 11.76 -5.36 12.54
N VAL A 139 11.78 -4.63 11.41
CA VAL A 139 10.96 -4.94 10.23
C VAL A 139 11.84 -5.03 8.98
N LEU A 140 11.81 -6.17 8.31
CA LEU A 140 12.57 -6.44 7.09
C LEU A 140 11.66 -6.43 5.87
N TYR A 141 12.03 -5.66 4.84
CA TYR A 141 11.32 -5.55 3.58
C TYR A 141 12.20 -6.12 2.45
N TYR A 142 11.84 -7.31 1.97
CA TYR A 142 12.46 -7.92 0.79
C TYR A 142 11.70 -7.47 -0.46
N ILE A 143 12.16 -6.37 -1.07
CA ILE A 143 11.48 -5.69 -2.18
C ILE A 143 12.49 -5.37 -3.29
N ASP A 144 12.03 -5.26 -4.53
CA ASP A 144 12.85 -4.84 -5.67
C ASP A 144 13.45 -3.44 -5.45
N SER A 145 14.72 -3.25 -5.81
CA SER A 145 15.46 -2.00 -5.58
C SER A 145 14.81 -0.75 -6.21
N ARG A 146 14.00 -0.91 -7.26
CA ARG A 146 13.25 0.21 -7.89
C ARG A 146 12.23 0.84 -6.95
N GLN A 147 11.81 0.16 -5.88
CA GLN A 147 10.88 0.70 -4.88
C GLN A 147 11.58 1.45 -3.75
N HIS A 148 12.92 1.53 -3.76
CA HIS A 148 13.68 2.10 -2.64
C HIS A 148 13.23 3.52 -2.28
N GLN A 149 13.09 4.41 -3.27
CA GLN A 149 12.70 5.79 -3.01
C GLN A 149 11.29 5.89 -2.40
N HIS A 150 10.32 5.08 -2.86
CA HIS A 150 8.96 5.08 -2.32
C HIS A 150 8.92 4.63 -0.86
N LEU A 151 9.64 3.55 -0.53
CA LEU A 151 9.75 3.07 0.86
C LEU A 151 10.40 4.12 1.76
N MET A 152 11.52 4.71 1.33
CA MET A 152 12.23 5.70 2.15
C MET A 152 11.40 6.96 2.38
N GLN A 153 10.61 7.41 1.40
CA GLN A 153 9.65 8.51 1.58
C GLN A 153 8.59 8.17 2.62
N ALA A 154 7.93 7.01 2.50
CA ALA A 154 6.91 6.58 3.45
C ALA A 154 7.49 6.45 4.86
N TRP A 155 8.69 5.86 4.99
CA TRP A 155 9.35 5.67 6.29
C TRP A 155 9.83 6.97 6.91
N THR A 156 10.26 7.94 6.10
CA THR A 156 10.58 9.29 6.60
C THR A 156 9.34 9.94 7.20
N ILE A 157 8.17 9.79 6.57
CA ILE A 157 6.89 10.26 7.14
C ILE A 157 6.58 9.50 8.44
N VAL A 158 6.78 8.18 8.47
CA VAL A 158 6.60 7.35 9.68
C VAL A 158 7.45 7.85 10.85
N ARG A 159 8.73 8.20 10.60
CA ARG A 159 9.64 8.76 11.62
C ARG A 159 9.21 10.14 12.07
N LYS A 160 8.95 11.07 11.15
CA LYS A 160 8.49 12.44 11.48
C LYS A 160 7.19 12.41 12.28
N ALA A 161 6.29 11.47 11.99
CA ALA A 161 5.04 11.29 12.70
C ALA A 161 5.19 10.56 14.05
N GLY A 162 6.36 10.00 14.36
CA GLY A 162 6.58 9.22 15.58
C GLY A 162 5.79 7.90 15.63
N TYR A 163 5.42 7.34 14.49
CA TYR A 163 4.65 6.08 14.44
C TYR A 163 5.50 4.85 14.74
N VAL A 164 6.80 4.89 14.41
CA VAL A 164 7.76 3.84 14.75
C VAL A 164 9.00 4.54 15.30
N PRO A 165 9.48 4.18 16.51
CA PRO A 165 10.67 4.82 17.11
C PRO A 165 11.95 4.43 16.38
N ASP A 166 12.96 5.30 16.38
CA ASP A 166 14.23 5.07 15.68
C ASP A 166 14.98 3.81 16.15
N SER A 167 14.69 3.33 17.36
CA SER A 167 15.21 2.07 17.91
C SER A 167 14.72 0.83 17.17
N VAL A 168 13.59 0.91 16.45
CA VAL A 168 13.02 -0.19 15.66
C VAL A 168 13.40 0.03 14.19
N PRO A 169 14.36 -0.70 13.63
CA PRO A 169 14.81 -0.49 12.26
C PRO A 169 13.76 -0.99 11.24
N LEU A 170 13.57 -0.17 10.20
CA LEU A 170 12.82 -0.51 8.99
C LEU A 170 13.85 -0.68 7.87
N GLU A 171 14.05 -1.91 7.41
CA GLU A 171 15.19 -2.25 6.55
C GLU A 171 14.73 -2.71 5.17
N HIS A 172 15.27 -2.05 4.14
CA HIS A 172 15.04 -2.45 2.76
C HIS A 172 16.14 -3.45 2.32
N HIS A 173 15.86 -4.74 2.48
CA HIS A 173 16.67 -5.83 1.96
C HIS A 173 16.42 -5.99 0.45
N MET A 174 16.96 -5.04 -0.32
CA MET A 174 16.64 -4.91 -1.73
C MET A 174 17.25 -6.01 -2.61
N PHE A 175 16.56 -6.39 -3.68
CA PHE A 175 17.08 -7.28 -4.72
C PHE A 175 16.94 -6.67 -6.12
N GLY A 176 17.78 -7.14 -7.05
CA GLY A 176 17.75 -6.72 -8.46
C GLY A 176 16.79 -7.54 -9.33
N MET A 177 16.64 -7.15 -10.59
CA MET A 177 15.79 -7.87 -11.54
C MET A 177 16.39 -9.23 -11.91
N MET A 178 15.54 -10.23 -12.12
CA MET A 178 15.98 -11.47 -12.77
C MET A 178 16.22 -11.19 -14.26
N LEU A 179 17.45 -11.40 -14.72
CA LEU A 179 17.86 -11.33 -16.13
C LEU A 179 17.88 -12.74 -16.73
N GLY A 180 17.87 -12.81 -18.06
CA GLY A 180 17.91 -14.06 -18.82
C GLY A 180 19.32 -14.54 -19.12
#